data_AF-A0A1G7P2F6-F1
#
_entry.id   AF-A0A1G7P2F6-F1
#
_cell.length_a   1.000
_cell.length_b   1.000
_cell.length_c   1.000
_cell.angle_alpha   90.00
_cell.angle_beta   90.00
_cell.angle_gamma   90.00
#
_symmetry.space_group_name_H-M   'P 1'
#
loop_
_entity.id
_entity.type
_entity.pdbx_description
1 polymer ?
#
loop_
_entity_poly.entity_id
_entity_poly.type
_entity_poly.pdbx_seq_one_letter_code
_entity_poly.pdbx_strand_id
1 'polypeptide(L)'
;MDIAIQTVENEKGRWNWVITCRDASFSLVKSDSSLISFKDRADAEVDARQHLEAQIGADGRPIRTKDQLQNLIHQAADQCADCADAVFGGVYWHARDEMGCNWSISTVRGGDWGACMECVNPAAIRLRQVYNIADER
;
A
#
# COMPACT_ATOMS: atom_id res chain seq x y z
N MET A 1 -0.78 -1.17 25.97
CA MET A 1 -1.46 -1.15 24.67
C MET A 1 -1.00 -2.39 23.97
N ASP A 2 -1.92 -3.30 23.70
CA ASP A 2 -1.58 -4.59 23.10
C ASP A 2 -1.85 -4.49 21.60
N ILE A 3 -0.82 -4.71 20.79
CA ILE A 3 -0.90 -4.72 19.33
C ILE A 3 -0.75 -6.15 18.87
N ALA A 4 -1.71 -6.63 18.08
CA ALA A 4 -1.66 -7.93 17.42
C ALA A 4 -1.71 -7.74 15.90
N ILE A 5 -0.74 -8.33 15.20
CA ILE A 5 -0.73 -8.46 13.74
C ILE A 5 -1.21 -9.87 13.40
N GLN A 6 -2.22 -9.98 12.55
CA GLN A 6 -2.71 -11.25 12.02
C GLN A 6 -2.65 -11.21 10.50
N THR A 7 -2.12 -12.27 9.88
CA THR A 7 -2.22 -12.47 8.43
C THR A 7 -3.27 -13.51 8.12
N VAL A 8 -4.14 -13.21 7.16
CA VAL A 8 -5.26 -14.04 6.74
C VAL A 8 -5.16 -14.27 5.24
N GLU A 9 -5.24 -15.53 4.82
CA GLU A 9 -5.34 -15.88 3.41
C GLU A 9 -6.78 -15.65 2.92
N ASN A 10 -6.93 -15.01 1.77
CA ASN A 10 -8.21 -14.75 1.13
C ASN A 10 -8.59 -15.85 0.12
N GLU A 11 -9.81 -15.78 -0.41
CA GLU A 11 -10.35 -16.78 -1.35
C GLU A 11 -9.53 -16.92 -2.65
N LYS A 12 -8.65 -15.97 -2.96
CA LYS A 12 -7.77 -15.99 -4.13
C LYS A 12 -6.38 -16.57 -3.82
N GLY A 13 -6.17 -17.13 -2.63
CA GLY A 13 -4.88 -17.67 -2.18
C GLY A 13 -3.82 -16.59 -1.94
N ARG A 14 -4.27 -15.36 -1.63
CA ARG A 14 -3.40 -14.21 -1.35
C ARG A 14 -3.57 -13.77 0.10
N TRP A 15 -2.54 -13.15 0.65
CA TRP A 15 -2.48 -12.80 2.05
C TRP A 15 -2.87 -11.36 2.29
N ASN A 16 -3.68 -11.12 3.30
CA ASN A 16 -4.01 -9.81 3.83
C ASN A 16 -3.53 -9.75 5.27
N TRP A 17 -3.28 -8.55 5.79
CA TRP A 17 -2.98 -8.37 7.21
C TRP A 17 -4.07 -7.55 7.89
N VAL A 18 -4.27 -7.80 9.18
CA VAL A 18 -5.14 -7.04 10.08
C VAL A 18 -4.34 -6.72 11.33
N ILE A 19 -4.31 -5.45 11.70
CA ILE A 19 -3.71 -4.96 12.94
C ILE A 19 -4.85 -4.65 13.89
N THR A 20 -4.78 -5.20 15.10
CA THR A 20 -5.72 -4.92 16.18
C THR A 20 -4.98 -4.29 17.35
N CYS A 21 -5.41 -3.10 17.75
CA CYS A 21 -4.89 -2.38 18.91
C CYS A 21 -5.94 -2.36 20.01
N ARG A 22 -5.60 -2.93 21.18
CA ARG A 22 -6.45 -2.92 22.37
C ARG A 22 -5.86 -1.96 23.42
N ASP A 23 -6.69 -1.05 23.89
CA ASP A 23 -6.34 -0.21 25.04
C ASP A 23 -6.52 -0.96 26.37
N ALA A 24 -5.84 -0.51 27.42
CA ALA A 24 -5.87 -1.14 28.74
C ALA A 24 -7.23 -0.99 29.45
N SER A 25 -8.14 -0.16 28.93
CA SER A 25 -9.51 0.01 29.43
C SER A 25 -10.52 -0.96 28.81
N PHE A 26 -10.08 -1.86 27.92
CA PHE A 26 -10.89 -2.90 27.26
C PHE A 26 -12.12 -2.39 26.48
N SER A 27 -12.29 -1.08 26.30
CA SER A 27 -13.51 -0.48 25.75
C SER A 27 -13.37 -0.06 24.29
N LEU A 28 -12.16 0.17 23.78
CA LEU A 28 -11.92 0.52 22.39
C LEU A 28 -10.90 -0.43 21.74
N VAL A 29 -11.36 -1.10 20.68
CA VAL A 29 -10.53 -1.86 19.76
C VAL A 29 -10.42 -1.05 18.47
N LYS A 30 -9.21 -0.59 18.14
CA LYS A 30 -8.92 -0.04 16.81
C LYS A 30 -8.45 -1.18 15.94
N SER A 31 -9.00 -1.31 14.73
CA SER A 31 -8.50 -2.24 13.73
C SER A 31 -8.14 -1.50 12.45
N ASP A 32 -7.03 -1.89 11.84
CA ASP A 32 -6.66 -1.51 10.48
C ASP A 32 -6.34 -2.77 9.66
N SER A 33 -6.38 -2.66 8.34
CA SER A 33 -6.17 -3.78 7.44
C SER A 33 -5.40 -3.37 6.19
N SER A 34 -4.71 -4.34 5.60
CA SER A 34 -4.00 -4.16 4.34
C SER A 34 -4.89 -3.59 3.24
N LEU A 35 -4.43 -2.56 2.54
CA LEU A 35 -5.14 -1.94 1.42
C LEU A 35 -5.12 -2.79 0.14
N ILE A 36 -4.16 -3.72 0.06
CA ILE A 36 -3.97 -4.67 -1.03
C ILE A 36 -3.75 -6.09 -0.47
N SER A 37 -3.75 -7.10 -1.35
CA SER A 37 -3.38 -8.46 -0.98
C SER A 37 -2.01 -8.85 -1.56
N PHE A 38 -1.27 -9.68 -0.83
CA PHE A 38 0.09 -10.07 -1.10
C PHE A 38 0.15 -11.49 -1.62
N LYS A 39 1.12 -11.78 -2.48
CA LYS A 39 1.31 -13.14 -2.99
C LYS A 39 1.73 -14.09 -1.87
N ASP A 40 2.66 -13.63 -1.03
CA ASP A 40 3.24 -14.42 0.04
C ASP A 40 2.90 -13.84 1.41
N ARG A 41 2.73 -14.73 2.40
CA ARG A 41 2.49 -14.34 3.79
C ARG A 41 3.58 -13.43 4.34
N ALA A 42 4.83 -13.71 3.99
CA ALA A 42 5.98 -12.94 4.45
C ALA A 42 5.91 -11.47 4.00
N ASP A 43 5.47 -11.22 2.77
CA ASP A 43 5.30 -9.86 2.24
C ASP A 43 4.18 -9.12 2.98
N ALA A 44 3.08 -9.81 3.30
CA ALA A 44 2.03 -9.23 4.14
C ALA A 44 2.54 -8.87 5.54
N GLU A 45 3.36 -9.73 6.17
CA GLU A 45 3.95 -9.45 7.48
C GLU A 45 4.98 -8.32 7.44
N VAL A 46 5.71 -8.17 6.34
CA VAL A 46 6.61 -7.02 6.11
C VAL A 46 5.82 -5.74 5.97
N ASP A 47 4.78 -5.71 5.12
CA ASP A 47 3.99 -4.49 4.95
C ASP A 47 3.24 -4.09 6.22
N ALA A 48 2.71 -5.06 6.99
CA ALA A 48 2.04 -4.77 8.26
C ALA A 48 2.98 -4.06 9.25
N ARG A 49 4.24 -4.51 9.34
CA ARG A 49 5.25 -3.87 10.19
C ARG A 49 5.62 -2.49 9.67
N GLN A 50 5.84 -2.35 8.37
CA GLN A 50 6.13 -1.06 7.76
C GLN A 50 4.97 -0.06 7.91
N HIS A 51 3.71 -0.53 7.91
CA HIS A 51 2.54 0.30 8.20
C HIS A 51 2.56 0.77 9.66
N LEU A 52 2.78 -0.16 10.60
CA LEU A 52 2.77 0.14 12.03
C LEU A 52 3.90 1.08 12.46
N GLU A 53 5.06 0.92 11.84
CA GLU A 53 6.28 1.68 12.13
C GLU A 53 6.37 2.99 11.33
N ALA A 54 5.45 3.22 10.39
CA ALA A 54 5.45 4.42 9.57
C ALA A 54 5.37 5.69 10.42
N GLN A 55 6.26 6.64 10.14
CA GLN A 55 6.15 7.97 10.71
C GLN A 55 4.83 8.60 10.23
N ILE A 56 4.13 9.29 11.14
CA ILE A 56 2.96 10.08 10.76
C ILE A 56 3.41 11.48 10.31
N GLY A 57 2.99 11.86 9.10
CA GLY A 57 3.22 13.18 8.52
C GLY A 57 2.42 14.28 9.22
N ALA A 58 2.73 15.54 8.89
CA ALA A 58 2.05 16.71 9.46
C ALA A 58 0.54 16.77 9.12
N ASP A 59 0.13 16.07 8.06
CA ASP A 59 -1.23 15.89 7.58
C ASP A 59 -1.97 14.69 8.23
N GLY A 60 -1.32 14.00 9.16
CA GLY A 60 -1.88 12.83 9.83
C GLY A 60 -1.81 11.54 9.02
N ARG A 61 -1.14 11.53 7.86
CA ARG A 61 -1.00 10.34 7.00
C ARG A 61 0.30 9.59 7.29
N PRO A 62 0.32 8.25 7.29
CA PRO A 62 1.57 7.52 7.41
C PRO A 62 2.47 7.77 6.18
N ILE A 63 3.75 7.97 6.46
CA ILE A 63 4.79 8.23 5.47
C ILE A 63 5.46 6.91 5.09
N ARG A 64 5.50 6.62 3.78
CA ARG A 64 6.18 5.49 3.17
C ARG A 64 7.37 5.95 2.33
N THR A 65 8.31 5.05 2.08
CA THR A 65 9.35 5.30 1.09
C THR A 65 8.83 5.05 -0.32
N LYS A 66 9.50 5.62 -1.34
CA LYS A 66 9.19 5.36 -2.75
C LYS A 66 9.24 3.86 -3.06
N ASP A 67 10.26 3.16 -2.56
CA ASP A 67 10.43 1.71 -2.76
C ASP A 67 9.30 0.89 -2.12
N GLN A 68 8.85 1.28 -0.93
CA GLN A 68 7.72 0.61 -0.27
C GLN A 68 6.44 0.76 -1.09
N LEU A 69 6.13 1.97 -1.56
CA LEU A 69 4.96 2.19 -2.41
C LEU A 69 5.10 1.48 -3.77
N GLN A 70 6.28 1.50 -4.38
CA GLN A 70 6.54 0.77 -5.61
C GLN A 70 6.31 -0.73 -5.43
N ASN A 71 6.78 -1.32 -4.32
CA ASN A 71 6.52 -2.73 -4.01
C ASN A 71 5.02 -3.02 -3.85
N LEU A 72 4.27 -2.14 -3.19
CA LEU A 72 2.81 -2.28 -3.08
C LEU A 72 2.11 -2.21 -4.45
N ILE A 73 2.58 -1.35 -5.35
CA ILE A 73 2.08 -1.30 -6.73
C ILE A 73 2.41 -2.57 -7.50
N HIS A 74 3.62 -3.13 -7.36
CA HIS A 74 3.95 -4.42 -7.97
C HIS A 74 3.08 -5.57 -7.44
N GLN A 75 2.86 -5.64 -6.12
CA GLN A 75 1.97 -6.64 -5.53
C GLN A 75 0.52 -6.52 -6.01
N ALA A 76 0.06 -5.30 -6.33
CA ALA A 76 -1.22 -5.09 -6.99
C ALA A 76 -1.20 -5.58 -8.44
N ALA A 77 -0.15 -5.23 -9.20
CA ALA A 77 0.03 -5.60 -10.61
C ALA A 77 0.16 -7.11 -10.82
N ASP A 78 0.77 -7.84 -9.88
CA ASP A 78 0.90 -9.31 -9.91
C ASP A 78 -0.44 -10.06 -9.97
N GLN A 79 -1.55 -9.38 -9.70
CA GLN A 79 -2.91 -9.95 -9.80
C GLN A 79 -3.51 -9.79 -11.20
N CYS A 80 -2.83 -9.07 -12.10
CA CYS A 80 -3.34 -8.63 -13.38
C CYS A 80 -2.52 -9.30 -14.51
N ALA A 81 -3.16 -10.16 -15.29
CA ALA A 81 -2.50 -10.82 -16.43
C ALA A 81 -1.95 -9.78 -17.44
N ASP A 82 -2.65 -8.67 -17.62
CA ASP A 82 -2.25 -7.58 -18.54
C ASP A 82 -1.00 -6.83 -18.08
N CYS A 83 -0.57 -7.02 -16.82
CA CYS A 83 0.66 -6.44 -16.27
C CYS A 83 1.88 -7.36 -16.37
N ALA A 84 1.76 -8.57 -16.94
CA ALA A 84 2.84 -9.58 -16.91
C ALA A 84 4.17 -9.07 -17.51
N ASP A 85 4.09 -8.24 -18.57
CA ASP A 85 5.26 -7.64 -19.23
C ASP A 85 5.43 -6.13 -18.93
N ALA A 86 4.68 -5.62 -17.95
CA ALA A 86 4.70 -4.21 -17.57
C ALA A 86 5.88 -3.91 -16.64
N VAL A 87 6.68 -2.91 -17.01
CA VAL A 87 7.79 -2.38 -16.20
C VAL A 87 7.39 -1.03 -15.64
N PHE A 88 7.23 -0.95 -14.31
CA PHE A 88 6.89 0.30 -13.62
C PHE A 88 8.14 1.14 -13.39
N GLY A 89 8.14 2.39 -13.85
CA GLY A 89 9.23 3.35 -13.64
C GLY A 89 9.40 3.86 -12.20
N GLY A 90 8.68 3.26 -11.24
CA GLY A 90 8.69 3.61 -9.82
C GLY A 90 7.66 4.65 -9.40
N VAL A 91 7.92 5.29 -8.27
CA VAL A 91 7.08 6.33 -7.67
C VAL A 91 7.84 7.65 -7.64
N TYR A 92 7.19 8.74 -8.04
CA TYR A 92 7.77 10.08 -7.99
C TYR A 92 6.98 11.00 -7.05
N TRP A 93 7.68 11.96 -6.46
CA TRP A 93 7.09 13.00 -5.62
C TRP A 93 6.47 14.10 -6.48
N HIS A 94 5.35 14.64 -6.02
CA HIS A 94 4.81 15.90 -6.52
C HIS A 94 4.18 16.69 -5.37
N ALA A 95 3.99 17.99 -5.57
CA ALA A 95 3.20 18.81 -4.65
C ALA A 95 1.81 18.20 -4.44
N ARG A 96 1.25 18.35 -3.25
CA ARG A 96 0.00 17.69 -2.85
C ARG A 96 -1.12 17.99 -3.85
N ASP A 97 -1.78 16.93 -4.29
CA ASP A 97 -2.95 17.02 -5.16
C ASP A 97 -4.23 17.33 -4.35
N GLU A 98 -5.37 17.38 -5.04
CA GLU A 98 -6.69 17.63 -4.43
C GLU A 98 -7.09 16.57 -3.39
N MET A 99 -6.49 15.38 -3.44
CA MET A 99 -6.68 14.31 -2.46
C MET A 99 -5.70 14.41 -1.29
N GLY A 100 -4.81 15.41 -1.28
CA GLY A 100 -3.74 15.57 -0.30
C GLY A 100 -2.57 14.58 -0.49
N CYS A 101 -2.53 13.84 -1.61
CA CYS A 101 -1.49 12.90 -1.95
C CYS A 101 -0.28 13.62 -2.59
N ASN A 102 0.94 13.24 -2.22
CA ASN A 102 2.18 13.84 -2.75
C ASN A 102 3.02 12.90 -3.62
N TRP A 103 2.42 11.84 -4.17
CA TRP A 103 3.13 10.91 -5.04
C TRP A 103 2.25 10.31 -6.14
N SER A 104 2.90 9.92 -7.24
CA SER A 104 2.28 9.25 -8.39
C SER A 104 3.19 8.16 -8.96
N ILE A 105 2.60 7.27 -9.77
CA ILE A 105 3.33 6.20 -10.45
C ILE A 105 4.01 6.80 -11.68
N SER A 106 5.31 6.61 -11.82
CA SER A 106 6.10 6.99 -13.00
C SER A 106 5.68 6.19 -14.23
N THR A 107 6.19 6.56 -15.41
CA THR A 107 5.88 5.88 -16.67
C THR A 107 6.03 4.36 -16.57
N VAL A 108 5.03 3.64 -17.06
CA VAL A 108 5.07 2.18 -17.25
C VAL A 108 5.48 1.90 -18.70
N ARG A 109 6.36 0.92 -18.94
CA ARG A 109 6.81 0.50 -20.28
C ARG A 109 6.55 -0.99 -20.47
N GLY A 110 6.26 -1.41 -21.70
CA GLY A 110 5.96 -2.82 -22.03
C GLY A 110 4.52 -3.22 -21.72
N GLY A 111 4.05 -4.31 -22.34
CA GLY A 111 2.68 -4.83 -22.19
C GLY A 111 1.58 -3.94 -22.77
N ASP A 112 0.32 -4.33 -22.54
CA ASP A 112 -0.84 -3.46 -22.73
C ASP A 112 -0.96 -2.51 -21.52
N TRP A 113 -0.29 -1.37 -21.65
CA TRP A 113 -0.24 -0.35 -20.62
C TRP A 113 -1.62 0.10 -20.13
N GLY A 114 -2.58 0.26 -21.05
CA GLY A 114 -3.92 0.75 -20.72
C GLY A 114 -4.63 -0.24 -19.81
N ALA A 115 -4.67 -1.50 -20.23
CA ALA A 115 -5.30 -2.58 -19.47
C ALA A 115 -4.61 -2.82 -18.12
N CYS A 116 -3.28 -2.81 -18.07
CA CYS A 116 -2.56 -2.95 -16.80
C CYS A 116 -2.88 -1.81 -15.81
N MET A 117 -2.90 -0.56 -16.29
CA MET A 117 -3.23 0.59 -15.43
C MET A 117 -4.68 0.60 -14.99
N GLU A 118 -5.63 0.15 -15.82
CA GLU A 118 -7.03 -0.03 -15.41
C GLU A 118 -7.15 -1.03 -14.24
N CYS A 119 -6.35 -2.10 -14.26
CA CYS A 119 -6.33 -3.10 -13.19
C CYS A 119 -5.65 -2.58 -11.90
N VAL A 120 -4.54 -1.84 -12.02
CA VAL A 120 -3.75 -1.34 -10.88
C VAL A 120 -4.36 -0.09 -10.23
N ASN A 121 -5.06 0.75 -10.99
CA ASN A 121 -5.59 2.03 -10.52
C ASN A 121 -6.42 1.95 -9.24
N PRO A 122 -7.35 0.99 -9.06
CA PRO A 122 -8.11 0.88 -7.82
C PRO A 122 -7.23 0.72 -6.57
N ALA A 123 -6.15 -0.06 -6.68
CA ALA A 123 -5.18 -0.21 -5.59
C ALA A 123 -4.37 1.08 -5.39
N ALA A 124 -3.89 1.68 -6.48
CA ALA A 124 -3.15 2.94 -6.42
C ALA A 124 -3.96 4.07 -5.75
N ILE A 125 -5.24 4.21 -6.10
CA ILE A 125 -6.13 5.22 -5.50
C ILE A 125 -6.27 5.01 -3.99
N ARG A 126 -6.47 3.77 -3.53
CA ARG A 126 -6.55 3.47 -2.09
C ARG A 126 -5.24 3.80 -1.37
N LEU A 127 -4.10 3.45 -1.97
CA LEU A 127 -2.79 3.77 -1.41
C LEU A 127 -2.58 5.29 -1.30
N ARG A 128 -2.98 6.05 -2.33
CA ARG A 128 -2.90 7.53 -2.35
C ARG A 128 -3.83 8.20 -1.33
N GLN A 129 -4.91 7.55 -0.92
CA GLN A 129 -5.81 8.07 0.12
C GLN A 129 -5.23 7.93 1.52
N VAL A 130 -4.32 6.98 1.73
CA VAL A 130 -3.79 6.67 3.06
C VAL A 130 -2.35 7.15 3.22
N TYR A 131 -1.48 6.89 2.25
CA TYR A 131 -0.04 7.12 2.38
C TYR A 131 0.45 8.34 1.61
N ASN A 132 1.45 8.97 2.20
CA ASN A 132 2.31 9.94 1.53
C ASN A 132 3.76 9.49 1.56
N ILE A 133 4.62 10.15 0.81
CA ILE A 133 6.08 10.04 0.95
C ILE A 133 6.63 11.28 1.65
N ALA A 134 7.88 11.23 2.12
CA ALA A 134 8.51 12.40 2.72
C ALA A 134 8.60 13.55 1.70
N ASP A 135 8.32 14.78 2.14
CA ASP A 135 8.41 15.94 1.26
C ASP A 135 9.87 16.18 0.84
N GLU A 136 10.10 16.35 -0.46
CA GLU A 136 11.41 16.71 -1.00
C GLU A 136 11.68 18.20 -0.68
N ARG A 137 12.84 18.47 -0.05
CA ARG A 137 13.32 19.83 0.26
C ARG A 137 14.36 20.27 -0.76
#